data_AF-A0A820QB06-F1
#
_entry.id   AF-A0A820QB06-F1
#
_cell.length_a   1.000
_cell.length_b   1.000
_cell.length_c   1.000
_cell.angle_alpha   90.00
_cell.angle_beta   90.00
_cell.angle_gamma   90.00
#
_symmetry.space_group_name_H-M   'P 1'
#
loop_
_entity.id
_entity.type
_entity.pdbx_description
1 polymer ?
#
loop_
_entity_poly.entity_id
_entity_poly.type
_entity_poly.pdbx_seq_one_letter_code
_entity_poly.pdbx_strand_id
1 'polypeptide(L)'
;VEVGHPNGAYYKAYVIGMDEGGVDDKYDQDFFPPTKIPFSENRLRLPPESIDLKKLSPGDQCEVLSKAKEDEPLGWWPAIAKMFKGDFFVVDYKVSAQGASYSDIVSSD
;
A
#
# COMPACT_ATOMS: atom_id res chain seq x y z
N VAL A 1 -10.91 -2.95 4.74
CA VAL A 1 -9.61 -3.22 5.38
C VAL A 1 -8.53 -3.17 4.32
N GLU A 2 -7.27 -3.08 4.72
CA GLU A 2 -6.15 -3.20 3.81
C GLU A 2 -5.29 -4.39 4.24
N VAL A 3 -4.89 -5.19 3.26
CA VAL A 3 -4.17 -6.45 3.48
C VAL A 3 -2.79 -6.36 2.83
N GLY A 4 -1.76 -6.50 3.66
CA GLY A 4 -0.38 -6.58 3.24
C GLY A 4 -0.13 -7.87 2.47
N HIS A 5 0.49 -7.75 1.31
CA HIS A 5 0.81 -8.87 0.42
C HIS A 5 2.33 -9.12 0.41
N PRO A 6 2.81 -10.35 0.12
CA PRO A 6 4.25 -10.67 0.13
C PRO A 6 5.12 -9.82 -0.81
N ASN A 7 4.53 -9.12 -1.78
CA ASN A 7 5.24 -8.16 -2.64
C ASN A 7 5.54 -6.81 -1.95
N GLY A 8 5.04 -6.60 -0.73
CA GLY A 8 5.27 -5.39 0.07
C GLY A 8 4.19 -4.32 -0.05
N ALA A 9 3.21 -4.49 -0.94
CA ALA A 9 2.08 -3.58 -1.08
C ALA A 9 0.92 -3.94 -0.15
N TYR A 10 0.09 -2.95 0.18
CA TYR A 10 -1.21 -3.16 0.80
C TYR A 10 -2.33 -3.01 -0.23
N TYR A 11 -3.27 -3.94 -0.23
CA TYR A 11 -4.41 -3.93 -1.15
C TYR A 11 -5.72 -3.76 -0.40
N LYS A 12 -6.67 -3.06 -1.02
CA LYS A 12 -8.01 -2.91 -0.49
C LYS A 12 -8.78 -4.24 -0.53
N ALA A 13 -9.36 -4.61 0.59
CA ALA A 13 -10.19 -5.80 0.74
C ALA A 13 -11.39 -5.54 1.66
N TYR A 14 -12.41 -6.40 1.51
CA TYR A 14 -13.62 -6.43 2.32
C TYR A 14 -13.59 -7.61 3.27
N VAL A 15 -14.03 -7.39 4.51
CA VAL A 15 -14.23 -8.47 5.48
C VAL A 15 -15.52 -9.20 5.12
N ILE A 16 -15.42 -10.50 4.85
CA ILE A 16 -16.57 -11.37 4.55
C ILE A 16 -16.84 -12.40 5.65
N GLY A 17 -15.88 -12.61 6.55
CA GLY A 17 -16.01 -13.47 7.72
C GLY A 17 -14.96 -13.12 8.77
N MET A 18 -15.24 -13.43 10.02
CA MET A 18 -14.32 -13.22 11.13
C MET A 18 -14.60 -14.25 12.23
N ASP A 19 -13.52 -14.80 12.79
CA ASP A 19 -13.56 -15.65 13.98
C ASP A 19 -12.35 -15.33 14.88
N GLU A 20 -12.14 -16.12 15.93
CA GLU A 20 -11.02 -15.93 16.86
C GLU A 20 -9.64 -16.10 16.19
N GLY A 21 -9.56 -16.83 15.08
CA GLY A 21 -8.32 -17.13 14.38
C GLY A 21 -7.92 -16.06 13.36
N GLY A 22 -8.87 -15.27 12.84
CA GLY A 22 -8.56 -14.24 11.85
C GLY A 22 -9.78 -13.71 11.10
N VAL A 23 -9.48 -13.08 9.97
CA VAL A 23 -10.45 -12.45 9.06
C VAL A 23 -10.41 -13.14 7.71
N ASP A 24 -11.58 -13.51 7.20
CA ASP A 24 -11.76 -13.94 5.83
C ASP A 24 -11.99 -12.70 4.96
N ASP A 25 -11.15 -12.51 3.94
CA ASP A 25 -11.13 -11.32 3.11
C ASP A 25 -11.55 -11.57 1.66
N LYS A 26 -12.04 -10.52 1.00
CA LYS A 26 -12.31 -10.48 -0.44
C LYS A 26 -11.71 -9.21 -1.04
N TYR A 27 -10.77 -9.34 -1.97
CA TYR A 27 -10.12 -8.20 -2.62
C TYR A 27 -11.09 -7.42 -3.54
N ASP A 28 -10.88 -6.10 -3.67
CA ASP A 28 -11.79 -5.16 -4.36
C ASP A 28 -11.95 -5.40 -5.88
N GLN A 29 -11.22 -6.35 -6.46
CA GLN A 29 -11.27 -6.68 -7.89
C GLN A 29 -11.17 -8.19 -8.19
N ASP A 30 -11.32 -9.05 -7.18
CA ASP A 30 -11.19 -10.51 -7.32
C ASP A 30 -9.87 -10.98 -7.98
N PHE A 31 -8.84 -10.11 -7.97
CA PHE A 31 -7.54 -10.39 -8.60
C PHE A 31 -6.74 -11.44 -7.81
N PHE A 32 -6.91 -11.46 -6.50
CA PHE A 32 -6.35 -12.47 -5.62
C PHE A 32 -7.50 -13.33 -5.07
N PRO A 33 -7.26 -14.64 -4.84
CA PRO A 33 -8.25 -15.49 -4.22
C PRO A 33 -8.55 -14.99 -2.79
N PRO A 34 -9.79 -15.14 -2.30
CA PRO A 34 -10.11 -14.94 -0.89
C PRO A 34 -9.20 -15.76 0.02
N THR A 35 -8.71 -15.16 1.09
CA THR A 35 -7.83 -15.84 2.04
C THR A 35 -8.27 -15.56 3.47
N LYS A 36 -7.91 -16.47 4.38
CA LYS A 36 -7.99 -16.18 5.80
C LYS A 36 -6.69 -15.52 6.23
N ILE A 37 -6.77 -14.32 6.78
CA ILE A 37 -5.65 -13.57 7.33
C ILE A 37 -5.66 -13.72 8.86
N PRO A 38 -4.70 -14.45 9.45
CA PRO A 38 -4.59 -14.56 10.89
C PRO A 38 -4.25 -13.22 11.53
N PHE A 39 -4.84 -12.92 12.69
CA PHE A 39 -4.50 -11.70 13.45
C PHE A 39 -3.02 -11.65 13.87
N SER A 40 -2.38 -12.82 14.01
CA SER A 40 -0.96 -12.94 14.35
C SER A 40 -0.01 -12.49 13.25
N GLU A 41 -0.43 -12.41 11.99
CA GLU A 41 0.46 -12.10 10.87
C GLU A 41 0.76 -10.60 10.68
N ASN A 42 0.10 -9.71 11.44
CA ASN A 42 0.25 -8.25 11.35
C ASN A 42 0.18 -7.69 9.91
N ARG A 43 -0.61 -8.33 9.05
CA ARG A 43 -0.84 -7.94 7.65
C ARG A 43 -2.14 -7.17 7.44
N LEU A 44 -2.99 -7.11 8.45
CA LEU A 44 -4.29 -6.47 8.37
C LEU A 44 -4.23 -5.09 9.02
N ARG A 45 -4.66 -4.05 8.29
CA ARG A 45 -4.83 -2.71 8.85
C ARG A 45 -6.16 -2.09 8.43
N LEU A 46 -6.60 -1.10 9.19
CA LEU A 46 -7.68 -0.21 8.78
C LEU A 46 -7.10 0.85 7.83
N PRO A 47 -7.86 1.28 6.81
CA PRO A 47 -7.45 2.41 5.98
C PRO A 47 -7.29 3.66 6.86
N PRO A 48 -6.38 4.58 6.51
CA PRO A 48 -6.20 5.81 7.27
C PRO A 48 -7.49 6.65 7.27
N GLU A 49 -7.85 7.24 8.42
CA GLU A 49 -9.06 8.07 8.55
C GLU A 49 -8.96 9.37 7.73
N SER A 50 -7.75 9.91 7.60
CA SER A 50 -7.48 11.09 6.78
C SER A 50 -6.03 11.08 6.30
N ILE A 51 -5.80 11.65 5.13
CA ILE A 51 -4.48 11.85 4.54
C ILE A 51 -4.28 13.35 4.38
N ASP A 52 -3.23 13.89 5.01
CA ASP A 52 -2.85 15.31 4.88
C ASP A 52 -1.48 15.41 4.22
N LEU A 53 -1.48 15.42 2.88
CA LEU A 53 -0.25 15.49 2.08
C LEU A 53 0.56 16.76 2.33
N LYS A 54 -0.05 17.83 2.88
CA LYS A 54 0.65 19.08 3.20
C LYS A 54 1.65 18.94 4.34
N LYS A 55 1.54 17.88 5.14
CA LYS A 55 2.48 17.57 6.21
C LYS A 55 3.71 16.79 5.73
N LEU A 56 3.71 16.31 4.49
CA LEU A 56 4.78 15.47 3.97
C LEU A 56 6.04 16.30 3.68
N SER A 57 7.14 15.93 4.31
CA SER A 57 8.45 16.56 4.16
C SER A 57 9.44 15.62 3.45
N PRO A 58 10.50 16.14 2.80
CA PRO A 58 11.57 15.30 2.26
C PRO A 58 12.19 14.41 3.35
N GLY A 59 12.28 13.12 3.08
CA GLY A 59 12.75 12.09 4.02
C GLY A 59 11.62 11.34 4.74
N ASP A 60 10.39 11.85 4.70
CA ASP A 60 9.26 11.20 5.35
C ASP A 60 8.86 9.90 4.63
N GLN A 61 8.40 8.94 5.42
CA GLN A 61 7.81 7.72 4.89
C GLN A 61 6.40 8.03 4.40
N CYS A 62 6.10 7.59 3.19
CA CYS A 62 4.77 7.71 2.58
C CYS A 62 4.37 6.39 1.92
N GLU A 63 3.15 6.36 1.42
CA GLU A 63 2.64 5.26 0.60
C GLU A 63 2.10 5.85 -0.70
N VAL A 64 2.35 5.16 -1.80
CA VAL A 64 1.96 5.60 -3.14
C VAL A 64 0.96 4.60 -3.69
N LEU A 65 -0.19 5.10 -4.15
CA LEU A 65 -1.17 4.26 -4.84
C LEU A 65 -0.71 4.03 -6.28
N SER A 66 -0.17 2.84 -6.57
CA SER A 66 0.33 2.51 -7.90
C SER A 66 0.22 1.03 -8.21
N LYS A 67 0.50 0.67 -9.46
CA LYS A 67 0.54 -0.72 -9.92
C LYS A 67 1.99 -1.13 -10.12
N ALA A 68 2.36 -2.36 -9.75
CA ALA A 68 3.68 -2.89 -10.12
C ALA A 68 3.74 -3.31 -11.60
N LYS A 69 2.60 -3.69 -12.20
CA LYS A 69 2.45 -4.01 -13.64
C LYS A 69 1.09 -3.53 -14.14
N GLU A 70 0.94 -3.33 -15.45
CA GLU A 70 -0.31 -2.83 -16.04
C GLU A 70 -1.54 -3.66 -15.66
N ASP A 71 -1.38 -4.98 -15.62
CA ASP A 71 -2.44 -5.95 -15.31
C ASP A 71 -2.70 -6.14 -13.80
N GLU A 72 -1.87 -5.57 -12.93
CA GLU A 72 -2.05 -5.71 -11.47
C GLU A 72 -2.99 -4.63 -10.91
N PRO A 73 -3.72 -4.92 -9.80
CA PRO A 73 -4.56 -3.93 -9.14
C PRO A 73 -3.70 -2.83 -8.52
N LEU A 74 -4.32 -1.67 -8.27
CA LEU A 74 -3.68 -0.61 -7.50
C LEU A 74 -3.44 -1.09 -6.06
N GLY A 75 -2.23 -0.87 -5.57
CA GLY A 75 -1.83 -1.13 -4.19
C GLY A 75 -1.13 0.07 -3.59
N TRP A 76 -1.10 0.14 -2.27
CA TRP A 76 -0.34 1.11 -1.52
C TRP A 76 1.08 0.60 -1.32
N TRP A 77 2.03 1.25 -1.98
CA TRP A 77 3.43 0.88 -1.96
C TRP A 77 4.22 1.79 -1.02
N PRO A 78 4.96 1.23 -0.04
CA PRO A 78 5.81 2.02 0.84
C PRO A 78 6.91 2.75 0.06
N ALA A 79 7.07 4.04 0.33
CA ALA A 79 8.05 4.90 -0.31
C ALA A 79 8.65 5.92 0.68
N ILE A 80 9.61 6.70 0.19
CA ILE A 80 10.22 7.83 0.88
C ILE A 80 10.05 9.06 0.00
N ALA A 81 9.45 10.12 0.54
CA ALA A 81 9.34 11.40 -0.16
C ALA A 81 10.73 12.04 -0.33
N LYS A 82 11.08 12.48 -1.53
CA LYS A 82 12.40 13.10 -1.82
C LYS A 82 12.31 14.58 -2.09
N MET A 83 11.30 15.00 -2.84
CA MET A 83 11.00 16.39 -3.08
C MET A 83 9.54 16.53 -3.50
N PHE A 84 9.02 17.72 -3.35
CA PHE A 84 7.72 18.09 -3.91
C PHE A 84 7.84 19.44 -4.59
N LYS A 85 7.05 19.64 -5.66
CA LYS A 85 6.97 20.89 -6.39
C LYS A 85 5.55 21.06 -6.93
N GLY A 86 4.81 22.01 -6.35
CA GLY A 86 3.38 22.13 -6.63
C GLY A 86 2.67 20.83 -6.22
N ASP A 87 1.93 20.25 -7.15
CA ASP A 87 1.14 19.03 -6.94
C ASP A 87 1.91 17.74 -7.27
N PHE A 88 3.22 17.84 -7.55
CA PHE A 88 4.07 16.70 -7.89
C PHE A 88 5.03 16.34 -6.77
N PHE A 89 5.18 15.05 -6.52
CA PHE A 89 6.07 14.45 -5.54
C PHE A 89 7.05 13.53 -6.24
N VAL A 90 8.32 13.64 -5.90
CA VAL A 90 9.33 12.63 -6.25
C VAL A 90 9.47 11.69 -5.06
N VAL A 91 9.31 10.40 -5.33
CA VAL A 91 9.29 9.36 -4.31
C VAL A 91 10.27 8.25 -4.67
N ASP A 92 10.93 7.69 -3.66
CA ASP A 92 11.74 6.48 -3.79
C ASP A 92 10.98 5.30 -3.18
N TYR A 93 10.59 4.32 -4.01
CA TYR A 93 9.92 3.11 -3.52
C TYR A 93 10.88 2.26 -2.69
N LYS A 94 10.38 1.73 -1.57
CA LYS A 94 11.11 0.77 -0.75
C LYS A 94 11.05 -0.62 -1.40
N VAL A 95 11.96 -0.90 -2.32
CA VAL A 95 12.05 -2.22 -2.95
C VAL A 95 12.77 -3.20 -2.02
N SER A 96 12.25 -4.43 -1.91
CA SER A 96 12.78 -5.47 -1.02
C SER A 96 14.21 -5.90 -1.35
N ALA A 97 15.06 -5.98 -0.31
CA ALA A 97 16.29 -6.75 -0.10
C ALA A 97 17.45 -6.76 -1.13
N GLN A 98 17.28 -6.33 -2.39
CA GLN A 98 18.32 -6.44 -3.45
C GLN A 98 18.97 -5.10 -3.82
N GLY A 99 18.67 -4.02 -3.09
CA GLY A 99 19.41 -2.75 -3.18
C GLY A 99 19.08 -1.86 -4.39
N ALA A 100 18.11 -2.23 -5.23
CA ALA A 100 17.63 -1.35 -6.28
C ALA A 100 16.61 -0.35 -5.72
N SER A 101 16.89 0.95 -5.81
CA SER A 101 15.91 2.01 -5.55
C SER A 101 15.24 2.42 -6.85
N TYR A 102 13.91 2.40 -6.89
CA TYR A 102 13.13 2.92 -8.01
C TYR A 102 12.52 4.27 -7.62
N SER A 103 12.82 5.30 -8.40
CA SER A 103 12.28 6.65 -8.20
C SER A 103 11.19 6.95 -9.22
N ASP A 104 10.16 7.65 -8.79
CA ASP A 104 9.05 8.04 -9.66
C ASP A 104 8.52 9.43 -9.32
N ILE A 105 7.78 10.05 -10.25
CA ILE A 105 7.12 11.33 -10.06
C ILE A 105 5.61 11.11 -10.06
N VAL A 106 4.97 11.40 -8.93
CA VAL A 106 3.55 11.16 -8.71
C VAL A 106 2.80 12.46 -8.44
N SER A 107 1.54 12.54 -8.88
CA SER A 107 0.63 13.63 -8.53
C SER A 107 0.04 13.43 -7.13
N SER A 108 -0.45 14.49 -6.49
CA SER A 108 -1.21 14.42 -5.23
C SER A 108 -2.66 13.93 -5.35
N ASP A 109 -3.13 13.67 -6.57
CA ASP A 109 -4.52 13.29 -6.86
C ASP A 109 -4.92 11.91 -6.31
#